data_AF-A0A7X7H8G8-F1
#
_entry.id   AF-A0A7X7H8G8-F1
#
_cell.length_a   1.000
_cell.length_b   1.000
_cell.length_c   1.000
_cell.angle_alpha   90.00
_cell.angle_beta   90.00
_cell.angle_gamma   90.00
#
_symmetry.space_group_name_H-M   'P 1'
#
loop_
_entity.id
_entity.type
_entity.pdbx_description
1 polymer ?
#
loop_
_entity_poly.entity_id
_entity_poly.type
_entity_poly.pdbx_seq_one_letter_code
_entity_poly.pdbx_strand_id
1 'polypeptide(L)'
;FPPDSLENSCASWLSLPEGTYLTLQPGESREVEVMMNVPRVIPSGDNVQTAMLYVTQMNPVDGVDAQGAAIRINVRQGIKIYRKGMIGERRALEITDMTFNRESENIVLAFNNNGNIWTDGVIKTTIFNRTTGKETSLSDTPFFTMPGNVRKVMISPGETLEKGEYTATVMLDYGDETILEAAELEFRYD
;
A
#
# COMPACT_ATOMS: atom_id res chain seq x y z
N PHE A 1 8.79 -2.52 12.59
CA PHE A 1 8.47 -2.11 13.96
C PHE A 1 8.47 -3.33 14.86
N PRO A 2 9.04 -3.26 16.08
CA PRO A 2 8.85 -4.30 17.07
C PRO A 2 7.35 -4.59 17.33
N PRO A 3 6.98 -5.81 17.75
CA PRO A 3 5.62 -6.10 18.21
C PRO A 3 5.14 -5.07 19.23
N ASP A 4 3.89 -4.61 19.10
CA ASP A 4 3.22 -3.70 20.04
C ASP A 4 3.89 -2.32 20.22
N SER A 5 4.81 -1.93 19.33
CA SER A 5 5.46 -0.61 19.37
C SER A 5 4.67 0.51 18.69
N LEU A 6 3.59 0.16 17.96
CA LEU A 6 2.66 1.12 17.36
C LEU A 6 1.34 1.09 18.15
N GLU A 7 0.70 2.24 18.30
CA GLU A 7 -0.55 2.37 19.08
C GLU A 7 -1.67 1.46 18.59
N ASN A 8 -1.76 1.24 17.27
CA ASN A 8 -2.75 0.38 16.64
C ASN A 8 -2.27 -1.07 16.44
N SER A 9 -1.21 -1.50 17.12
CA SER A 9 -0.73 -2.88 16.98
C SER A 9 -1.64 -3.87 17.73
N CYS A 10 -1.87 -5.03 17.11
CA CYS A 10 -2.52 -6.17 17.76
C CYS A 10 -1.60 -7.41 17.82
N ALA A 11 -0.28 -7.22 17.78
CA ALA A 11 0.66 -8.35 17.77
C ALA A 11 0.53 -9.21 19.04
N SER A 12 0.42 -8.58 20.21
CA SER A 12 0.18 -9.25 21.50
C SER A 12 -1.17 -9.97 21.60
N TRP A 13 -2.12 -9.69 20.69
CA TRP A 13 -3.42 -10.33 20.69
C TRP A 13 -3.37 -11.68 19.96
N LEU A 14 -2.34 -11.89 19.14
CA LEU A 14 -2.16 -13.08 18.34
C LEU A 14 -1.37 -14.14 19.11
N SER A 15 -1.85 -15.38 19.03
CA SER A 15 -1.12 -16.55 19.49
C SER A 15 -1.15 -17.65 18.43
N LEU A 16 -0.12 -18.50 18.48
CA LEU A 16 -0.01 -19.72 17.70
C LEU A 16 -0.09 -20.90 18.69
N PRO A 17 -1.28 -21.50 18.90
CA PRO A 17 -1.47 -22.55 19.90
C PRO A 17 -0.54 -23.77 19.68
N GLU A 18 -0.23 -24.08 18.42
CA GLU A 18 0.68 -25.17 18.04
C GLU A 18 2.18 -24.81 18.17
N GLY A 19 2.49 -23.57 18.59
CA GLY A 19 3.84 -23.05 18.72
C GLY A 19 4.36 -22.32 17.47
N THR A 20 5.61 -21.86 17.54
CA THR A 20 6.24 -21.00 16.52
C THR A 20 7.18 -21.75 15.57
N TYR A 21 7.33 -23.06 15.76
CA TYR A 21 8.21 -23.91 14.97
C TYR A 21 7.42 -25.10 14.43
N LEU A 22 7.62 -25.37 13.15
CA LEU A 22 7.02 -26.51 12.47
C LEU A 22 8.03 -27.09 11.48
N THR A 23 7.90 -28.37 11.21
CA THR A 23 8.71 -29.08 10.20
C THR A 23 7.75 -29.57 9.12
N LEU A 24 8.13 -29.35 7.85
CA LEU A 24 7.39 -29.83 6.68
C LEU A 24 8.30 -30.74 5.87
N GLN A 25 7.78 -31.88 5.45
CA GLN A 25 8.40 -32.74 4.43
C GLN A 25 8.24 -32.13 3.03
N PRO A 26 9.04 -32.55 2.04
CA PRO A 26 8.85 -32.14 0.66
C PRO A 26 7.42 -32.41 0.16
N GLY A 27 6.74 -31.36 -0.31
CA GLY A 27 5.35 -31.45 -0.77
C GLY A 27 4.30 -31.47 0.35
N GLU A 28 4.70 -31.50 1.61
CA GLU A 28 3.77 -31.41 2.74
C GLU A 28 3.21 -29.99 2.85
N SER A 29 1.91 -29.92 3.13
CA SER A 29 1.21 -28.68 3.47
C SER A 29 0.62 -28.81 4.85
N ARG A 30 0.70 -27.74 5.64
CA ARG A 30 0.13 -27.70 6.99
C ARG A 30 -0.63 -26.40 7.18
N GLU A 31 -1.80 -26.51 7.78
CA GLU A 31 -2.58 -25.36 8.23
C GLU A 31 -1.98 -24.87 9.55
N VAL A 32 -1.84 -23.55 9.68
CA VAL A 32 -1.37 -22.91 10.91
C VAL A 32 -2.53 -22.14 11.51
N GLU A 33 -3.02 -22.59 12.66
CA GLU A 33 -4.06 -21.89 13.39
C GLU A 33 -3.48 -20.63 14.05
N VAL A 34 -4.09 -19.48 13.75
CA VAL A 34 -3.76 -18.20 14.37
C VAL A 34 -4.96 -17.76 15.20
N MET A 35 -4.78 -17.69 16.51
CA MET A 35 -5.83 -17.28 17.43
C MET A 35 -5.66 -15.80 17.79
N MET A 36 -6.74 -15.03 17.74
CA MET A 36 -6.75 -13.61 18.13
C MET A 36 -7.61 -13.40 19.38
N ASN A 37 -6.98 -13.02 20.49
CA ASN A 37 -7.64 -12.68 21.75
C ASN A 37 -7.83 -11.16 21.85
N VAL A 38 -8.96 -10.68 21.34
CA VAL A 38 -9.26 -9.23 21.34
C VAL A 38 -9.57 -8.76 22.78
N PRO A 39 -8.85 -7.75 23.31
CA PRO A 39 -9.14 -7.18 24.61
C PRO A 39 -10.56 -6.57 24.69
N ARG A 40 -11.18 -6.62 25.87
CA ARG A 40 -12.51 -6.01 26.11
C ARG A 40 -12.49 -4.49 25.96
N VAL A 41 -11.36 -3.87 26.30
CA VAL A 41 -11.12 -2.43 26.17
C VAL A 41 -9.98 -2.25 25.18
N ILE A 42 -10.23 -1.55 24.08
CA ILE A 42 -9.23 -1.30 23.05
C ILE A 42 -8.51 0.01 23.37
N PRO A 43 -7.18 0.00 23.56
CA PRO A 43 -6.44 1.17 24.03
C PRO A 43 -6.49 2.38 23.09
N SER A 44 -6.43 2.17 21.77
CA SER A 44 -6.25 3.27 20.80
C SER A 44 -7.57 3.91 20.35
N GLY A 45 -8.73 3.34 20.68
CA GLY A 45 -10.02 3.80 20.15
C GLY A 45 -10.18 3.67 18.62
N ASP A 46 -9.11 3.32 17.89
CA ASP A 46 -9.13 3.14 16.46
C ASP A 46 -10.02 1.97 16.05
N ASN A 47 -10.62 2.10 14.87
CA ASN A 47 -11.43 1.04 14.28
C ASN A 47 -10.58 -0.01 13.55
N VAL A 48 -9.24 0.15 13.49
CA VAL A 48 -8.33 -0.79 12.83
C VAL A 48 -7.13 -1.10 13.71
N GLN A 49 -6.82 -2.39 13.86
CA GLN A 49 -5.56 -2.85 14.45
C GLN A 49 -4.80 -3.75 13.50
N THR A 50 -3.47 -3.71 13.60
CA THR A 50 -2.58 -4.35 12.64
C THR A 50 -1.51 -5.23 13.31
N ALA A 51 -1.17 -6.31 12.63
CA ALA A 51 -0.03 -7.14 12.96
C ALA A 51 0.58 -7.72 11.68
N MET A 52 1.84 -8.17 11.79
CA MET A 52 2.52 -8.91 10.73
C MET A 52 2.93 -10.26 11.29
N LEU A 53 2.43 -11.33 10.70
CA LEU A 53 2.92 -12.69 10.97
C LEU A 53 4.03 -13.00 9.98
N TYR A 54 5.18 -13.43 10.49
CA TYR A 54 6.31 -13.80 9.64
C TYR A 54 6.50 -15.31 9.62
N VAL A 55 6.51 -15.89 8.42
CA VAL A 55 6.89 -17.28 8.19
C VAL A 55 8.29 -17.27 7.62
N THR A 56 9.24 -17.86 8.35
CA THR A 56 10.66 -17.86 7.97
C THR A 56 11.15 -19.28 7.79
N GLN A 57 11.74 -19.56 6.64
CA GLN A 57 12.42 -20.83 6.40
C GLN A 57 13.75 -20.83 7.15
N MET A 58 13.93 -21.80 8.05
CA MET A 58 15.15 -21.90 8.87
C MET A 58 16.30 -22.63 8.17
N ASN A 59 15.99 -23.50 7.20
CA ASN A 59 16.98 -24.25 6.43
C ASN A 59 17.23 -23.53 5.10
N PRO A 60 18.40 -22.89 4.89
CA PRO A 60 18.70 -22.24 3.62
C PRO A 60 18.76 -23.27 2.49
N VAL A 61 18.34 -22.86 1.30
CA VAL A 61 18.59 -23.64 0.07
C VAL A 61 19.95 -23.24 -0.47
N ASP A 62 20.81 -24.23 -0.74
CA ASP A 62 22.07 -24.01 -1.43
C ASP A 62 21.80 -23.76 -2.92
N GLY A 63 22.33 -22.66 -3.43
CA GLY A 63 22.38 -22.33 -4.84
C GLY A 63 23.82 -22.11 -5.30
N VAL A 64 24.06 -22.27 -6.59
CA VAL A 64 25.30 -21.87 -7.25
C VAL A 64 24.98 -20.78 -8.24
N ASP A 65 25.72 -19.66 -8.20
CA ASP A 65 25.64 -18.66 -9.26
C ASP A 65 26.31 -19.16 -10.55
N ALA A 66 26.18 -18.40 -11.64
CA ALA A 66 26.77 -18.75 -12.94
C ALA A 66 28.31 -18.81 -12.94
N GLN A 67 28.95 -18.38 -11.84
CA GLN A 67 30.40 -18.32 -11.64
C GLN A 67 30.89 -19.31 -10.56
N GLY A 68 30.00 -20.13 -9.98
CA GLY A 68 30.34 -21.18 -9.00
C GLY A 68 30.40 -20.73 -7.53
N ALA A 69 29.92 -19.54 -7.18
CA ALA A 69 29.84 -19.10 -5.79
C ALA A 69 28.63 -19.71 -5.07
N ALA A 70 28.83 -20.15 -3.82
CA ALA A 70 27.78 -20.70 -2.98
C ALA A 70 26.85 -19.58 -2.48
N ILE A 71 25.60 -19.59 -2.92
CA ILE A 71 24.53 -18.70 -2.47
C ILE A 71 23.66 -19.46 -1.47
N ARG A 72 23.39 -18.86 -0.31
CA ARG A 72 22.39 -19.36 0.66
C ARG A 72 21.14 -18.49 0.60
N ILE A 73 20.03 -19.09 0.19
CA ILE A 73 18.75 -18.39 0.09
C ILE A 73 17.90 -18.71 1.32
N ASN A 74 17.52 -17.66 2.07
CA ASN A 74 16.54 -17.74 3.15
C ASN A 74 15.27 -16.99 2.73
N VAL A 75 14.14 -17.67 2.74
CA VAL A 75 12.84 -17.07 2.40
C VAL A 75 12.11 -16.67 3.69
N ARG A 76 11.66 -15.41 3.74
CA ARG A 76 10.78 -14.89 4.79
C ARG A 76 9.55 -14.26 4.16
N GLN A 77 8.38 -14.78 4.49
CA GLN A 77 7.09 -14.29 4.04
C GLN A 77 6.43 -13.51 5.18
N GLY A 78 5.84 -12.35 4.86
CA GLY A 78 5.10 -11.52 5.80
C GLY A 78 3.62 -11.50 5.43
N ILE A 79 2.79 -11.91 6.37
CA ILE A 79 1.33 -11.93 6.24
C ILE A 79 0.78 -10.78 7.07
N LYS A 80 0.09 -9.84 6.40
CA LYS A 80 -0.57 -8.72 7.06
C LYS A 80 -1.87 -9.19 7.67
N ILE A 81 -2.06 -8.91 8.95
CA ILE A 81 -3.29 -9.20 9.69
C ILE A 81 -3.93 -7.87 10.06
N TYR A 82 -5.20 -7.72 9.66
CA TYR A 82 -6.01 -6.55 9.98
C TYR A 82 -7.21 -6.98 10.79
N ARG A 83 -7.43 -6.32 11.92
CA ARG A 83 -8.64 -6.44 12.70
C ARG A 83 -9.44 -5.16 12.54
N LYS A 84 -10.70 -5.30 12.13
CA LYS A 84 -11.67 -4.22 12.10
C LYS A 84 -12.49 -4.22 13.40
N GLY A 85 -12.77 -3.04 13.93
CA GLY A 85 -13.66 -2.85 15.06
C GLY A 85 -15.14 -2.92 14.70
N MET A 86 -15.98 -2.50 15.63
CA MET A 86 -17.45 -2.50 15.48
C MET A 86 -17.99 -1.11 15.12
N ILE A 87 -17.13 -0.09 15.02
CA ILE A 87 -17.54 1.27 14.66
C ILE A 87 -17.89 1.27 13.16
N GLY A 88 -18.96 1.98 12.80
CA GLY A 88 -19.37 2.14 11.40
C GLY A 88 -18.22 2.63 10.52
N GLU A 89 -18.11 2.08 9.31
CA GLU A 89 -17.01 2.37 8.40
C GLU A 89 -17.17 3.75 7.79
N ARG A 90 -16.05 4.47 7.71
CA ARG A 90 -15.93 5.74 7.01
C ARG A 90 -14.63 5.73 6.20
N ARG A 91 -14.77 5.67 4.89
CA ARG A 91 -13.67 5.95 3.95
C ARG A 91 -13.64 7.46 3.73
N ALA A 92 -12.46 8.04 3.78
CA ALA A 92 -12.27 9.46 3.52
C ALA A 92 -10.82 9.69 3.12
N LEU A 93 -10.62 9.91 1.82
CA LEU A 93 -9.33 10.33 1.29
C LEU A 93 -9.35 11.85 1.12
N GLU A 94 -8.19 12.48 1.18
CA GLU A 94 -8.05 13.92 0.93
C GLU A 94 -6.75 14.14 0.15
N ILE A 95 -6.83 14.72 -1.04
CA ILE A 95 -5.63 15.12 -1.78
C ILE A 95 -5.06 16.36 -1.10
N THR A 96 -3.80 16.26 -0.67
CA THR A 96 -3.13 17.36 0.05
C THR A 96 -2.15 18.14 -0.81
N ASP A 97 -1.61 17.52 -1.85
CA ASP A 97 -0.66 18.16 -2.75
C ASP A 97 -0.59 17.43 -4.10
N MET A 98 -0.33 18.16 -5.17
CA MET A 98 -0.08 17.62 -6.50
C MET A 98 0.90 18.51 -7.24
N THR A 99 2.05 17.97 -7.63
CA THR A 99 3.13 18.74 -8.26
C THR A 99 3.77 17.99 -9.42
N PHE A 100 4.43 18.70 -10.33
CA PHE A 100 5.24 18.09 -11.38
C PHE A 100 6.72 18.20 -11.02
N ASN A 101 7.37 17.05 -10.87
CA ASN A 101 8.80 16.99 -10.58
C ASN A 101 9.59 17.00 -11.90
N ARG A 102 10.29 18.10 -12.18
CA ARG A 102 11.04 18.28 -13.44
C ARG A 102 12.27 17.38 -13.58
N GLU A 103 12.86 16.91 -12.50
CA GLU A 103 14.05 16.05 -12.55
C GLU A 103 13.68 14.61 -12.90
N SER A 104 12.55 14.13 -12.37
CA SER A 104 12.06 12.77 -12.60
C SER A 104 10.97 12.68 -13.67
N GLU A 105 10.50 13.82 -14.17
CA GLU A 105 9.40 13.98 -15.14
C GLU A 105 8.09 13.31 -14.69
N ASN A 106 7.89 13.15 -13.38
CA ASN A 106 6.70 12.53 -12.80
C ASN A 106 5.75 13.57 -12.20
N ILE A 107 4.46 13.24 -12.24
CA ILE A 107 3.46 13.90 -11.40
C ILE A 107 3.54 13.26 -10.02
N VAL A 108 3.72 14.07 -8.97
CA VAL A 108 3.77 13.63 -7.58
C VAL A 108 2.45 14.00 -6.92
N LEU A 109 1.67 12.98 -6.57
CA LEU A 109 0.42 13.14 -5.83
C LEU A 109 0.66 12.80 -4.35
N ALA A 110 0.20 13.67 -3.45
CA ALA A 110 0.13 13.38 -2.02
C ALA A 110 -1.32 13.40 -1.53
N PHE A 111 -1.70 12.41 -0.73
CA PHE A 111 -3.04 12.33 -0.15
C PHE A 111 -3.03 11.63 1.20
N ASN A 112 -4.02 11.95 2.03
CA ASN A 112 -4.21 11.38 3.35
C ASN A 112 -5.39 10.41 3.38
N ASN A 113 -5.33 9.40 4.26
CA ASN A 113 -6.52 8.65 4.65
C ASN A 113 -7.01 9.16 6.01
N ASN A 114 -7.97 10.06 5.96
CA ASN A 114 -8.66 10.59 7.13
C ASN A 114 -9.84 9.71 7.55
N GLY A 115 -10.05 8.57 6.90
CA GLY A 115 -11.05 7.57 7.23
C GLY A 115 -10.70 6.76 8.48
N ASN A 116 -11.64 5.92 8.93
CA ASN A 116 -11.42 5.04 10.07
C ASN A 116 -11.13 3.59 9.66
N ILE A 117 -11.02 3.30 8.36
CA ILE A 117 -10.68 1.98 7.81
C ILE A 117 -9.60 2.09 6.74
N TRP A 118 -8.90 0.99 6.47
CA TRP A 118 -8.04 0.93 5.30
C TRP A 118 -8.86 1.17 4.04
N THR A 119 -8.26 1.84 3.07
CA THR A 119 -8.90 2.14 1.80
C THR A 119 -7.96 1.75 0.67
N ASP A 120 -8.51 0.99 -0.27
CA ASP A 120 -7.89 0.62 -1.52
C ASP A 120 -8.71 1.17 -2.69
N GLY A 121 -8.04 1.35 -3.82
CA GLY A 121 -8.63 1.96 -4.99
C GLY A 121 -7.63 2.12 -6.11
N VAL A 122 -8.01 2.88 -7.12
CA VAL A 122 -7.19 3.23 -8.28
C VAL A 122 -7.08 4.74 -8.43
N ILE A 123 -5.90 5.19 -8.81
CA ILE A 123 -5.65 6.57 -9.22
C ILE A 123 -5.82 6.61 -10.73
N LYS A 124 -6.82 7.37 -11.19
CA LYS A 124 -7.05 7.64 -12.60
C LYS A 124 -6.42 8.98 -12.95
N THR A 125 -5.62 9.00 -14.01
CA THR A 125 -4.89 10.20 -14.42
C THR A 125 -5.10 10.46 -15.90
N THR A 126 -5.46 11.70 -16.23
CA THR A 126 -5.55 12.19 -17.59
C THR A 126 -4.60 13.36 -17.76
N ILE A 127 -3.87 13.39 -18.88
CA ILE A 127 -2.99 14.49 -19.25
C ILE A 127 -3.51 15.12 -20.54
N PHE A 128 -3.79 16.42 -20.48
CA PHE A 128 -4.23 17.22 -21.61
C PHE A 128 -3.11 18.18 -22.04
N ASN A 129 -2.61 18.04 -23.27
CA ASN A 129 -1.69 18.99 -23.88
C ASN A 129 -2.49 20.19 -24.42
N ARG A 130 -2.38 21.34 -23.75
CA ARG A 130 -3.08 22.57 -24.11
C ARG A 130 -2.56 23.22 -25.39
N THR A 131 -1.35 22.86 -25.82
CA THR A 131 -0.73 23.37 -27.05
C THR A 131 -1.24 22.61 -28.29
N THR A 132 -1.35 21.29 -28.22
CA THR A 132 -1.77 20.45 -29.36
C THR A 132 -3.24 20.04 -29.31
N GLY A 133 -3.88 20.17 -28.15
CA GLY A 133 -5.24 19.67 -27.90
C GLY A 133 -5.32 18.16 -27.70
N LYS A 134 -4.18 17.45 -27.59
CA LYS A 134 -4.14 16.00 -27.40
C LYS A 134 -4.40 15.65 -25.93
N GLU A 135 -5.34 14.73 -25.70
CA GLU A 135 -5.59 14.12 -24.39
C GLU A 135 -5.07 12.69 -24.35
N THR A 136 -4.44 12.32 -23.23
CA THR A 136 -3.95 10.96 -22.97
C THR A 136 -4.41 10.51 -21.59
N SER A 137 -5.11 9.38 -21.52
CA SER A 137 -5.39 8.68 -20.26
C SER A 137 -4.23 7.73 -19.93
N LEU A 138 -3.74 7.80 -18.70
CA LEU A 138 -2.69 6.90 -18.21
C LEU A 138 -3.28 5.58 -17.70
N SER A 139 -2.42 4.58 -17.52
CA SER A 139 -2.82 3.34 -16.85
C SER A 139 -3.16 3.58 -15.38
N ASP A 140 -4.23 2.92 -14.93
CA ASP A 140 -4.68 2.97 -13.54
C ASP A 140 -3.54 2.58 -12.57
N THR A 141 -3.32 3.43 -11.57
CA THR A 141 -2.31 3.16 -10.54
C THR A 141 -3.01 2.69 -9.26
N PRO A 142 -2.91 1.40 -8.88
CA PRO A 142 -3.57 0.91 -7.67
C PRO A 142 -2.90 1.48 -6.42
N PHE A 143 -3.69 1.72 -5.38
CA PHE A 143 -3.18 2.14 -4.09
C PHE A 143 -3.87 1.43 -2.93
N PHE A 144 -3.18 1.45 -1.78
CA PHE A 144 -3.69 1.00 -0.49
C PHE A 144 -3.17 1.95 0.59
N THR A 145 -4.03 2.37 1.50
CA THR A 145 -3.66 3.29 2.58
C THR A 145 -4.39 2.95 3.88
N MET A 146 -3.69 3.09 5.01
CA MET A 146 -4.23 2.88 6.35
C MET A 146 -4.75 4.20 6.94
N PRO A 147 -5.69 4.18 7.91
CA PRO A 147 -6.08 5.37 8.64
C PRO A 147 -4.87 6.16 9.16
N GLY A 148 -4.92 7.49 9.00
CA GLY A 148 -3.86 8.42 9.41
C GLY A 148 -2.59 8.37 8.56
N ASN A 149 -2.51 7.54 7.51
CA ASN A 149 -1.34 7.53 6.63
C ASN A 149 -1.41 8.66 5.61
N VAL A 150 -0.23 9.25 5.35
CA VAL A 150 0.06 10.09 4.20
C VAL A 150 0.69 9.22 3.12
N ARG A 151 0.13 9.25 1.92
CA ARG A 151 0.68 8.57 0.74
C ARG A 151 1.30 9.60 -0.19
N LYS A 152 2.43 9.24 -0.78
CA LYS A 152 3.01 9.94 -1.93
C LYS A 152 3.16 8.93 -3.07
N VAL A 153 2.62 9.26 -4.24
CA VAL A 153 2.64 8.40 -5.42
C VAL A 153 3.27 9.19 -6.56
N MET A 154 4.24 8.57 -7.24
CA MET A 154 4.83 9.10 -8.47
C MET A 154 4.11 8.47 -9.65
N ILE A 155 3.46 9.30 -10.44
CA ILE A 155 2.70 8.90 -11.63
C ILE A 155 3.54 9.28 -12.84
N SER A 156 3.97 8.26 -13.58
CA SER A 156 4.74 8.46 -14.81
C SER A 156 3.80 8.73 -15.98
N PRO A 157 4.07 9.75 -16.81
CA PRO A 157 3.34 9.97 -18.06
C PRO A 157 3.46 8.84 -19.10
N GLY A 158 4.34 7.85 -18.88
CA GLY A 158 4.51 6.65 -19.71
C GLY A 158 5.35 6.90 -20.97
N GLU A 159 4.99 7.90 -21.77
CA GLU A 159 5.75 8.37 -22.93
C GLU A 159 6.45 9.69 -22.61
N THR A 160 7.57 9.97 -23.30
CA THR A 160 8.20 11.29 -23.21
C THR A 160 7.22 12.34 -23.71
N LEU A 161 6.91 13.32 -22.85
CA LEU A 161 6.03 14.42 -23.20
C LEU A 161 6.69 15.29 -24.30
N GLU A 162 5.89 15.81 -25.21
CA GLU A 162 6.33 16.85 -26.13
C GLU A 162 6.50 18.18 -25.37
N LYS A 163 7.30 19.10 -25.90
CA LYS A 163 7.40 20.44 -25.31
C LYS A 163 6.06 21.15 -25.40
N GLY A 164 5.56 21.68 -24.29
CA GLY A 164 4.24 22.32 -24.27
C GLY A 164 3.69 22.62 -22.88
N GLU A 165 2.47 23.15 -22.89
CA GLU A 165 1.68 23.40 -21.68
C GLU A 165 0.68 22.27 -21.46
N TYR A 166 0.58 21.79 -20.23
CA TYR A 166 -0.20 20.62 -19.87
C TYR A 166 -1.11 20.89 -18.68
N THR A 167 -2.26 20.22 -18.67
CA THR A 167 -3.10 20.04 -17.49
C THR A 167 -3.16 18.55 -17.17
N ALA A 168 -2.77 18.17 -15.96
CA ALA A 168 -3.02 16.84 -15.44
C ALA A 168 -4.22 16.87 -14.51
N THR A 169 -5.16 15.95 -14.71
CA THR A 169 -6.29 15.72 -13.81
C THR A 169 -6.13 14.36 -13.18
N VAL A 170 -6.13 14.31 -11.86
CA VAL A 170 -6.02 13.08 -11.07
C VAL A 170 -7.30 12.89 -10.27
N MET A 171 -7.80 11.66 -10.24
CA MET A 171 -8.97 11.26 -9.48
C MET A 171 -8.67 10.01 -8.65
N LEU A 172 -9.03 10.05 -7.36
CA LEU A 172 -8.98 8.89 -6.48
C LEU A 172 -10.32 8.15 -6.55
N ASP A 173 -10.32 6.96 -7.15
CA ASP A 173 -11.49 6.09 -7.23
C ASP A 173 -11.33 4.94 -6.22
N TYR A 174 -12.13 4.97 -5.15
CA TYR A 174 -12.06 4.00 -4.04
C TYR A 174 -13.43 3.39 -3.67
N GLY A 175 -14.36 3.39 -4.64
CA GLY A 175 -15.66 2.73 -4.54
C GLY A 175 -16.69 3.44 -3.65
N ASP A 176 -16.42 4.67 -3.21
CA ASP A 176 -17.42 5.53 -2.57
C ASP A 176 -18.04 6.46 -3.62
N GLU A 177 -19.23 6.11 -4.12
CA GLU A 177 -19.91 6.83 -5.20
C GLU A 177 -20.28 8.27 -4.83
N THR A 178 -20.24 8.62 -3.54
CA THR A 178 -20.68 9.93 -3.03
C THR A 178 -19.54 10.92 -2.80
N ILE A 179 -18.30 10.46 -2.71
CA ILE A 179 -17.13 11.29 -2.40
C ILE A 179 -16.05 11.06 -3.47
N LEU A 180 -16.06 11.94 -4.48
CA LEU A 180 -15.05 11.99 -5.52
C LEU A 180 -13.97 12.99 -5.13
N GLU A 181 -12.74 12.53 -4.92
CA GLU A 181 -11.59 13.41 -4.71
C GLU A 181 -10.79 13.53 -5.98
N ALA A 182 -10.66 14.75 -6.48
CA ALA A 182 -9.95 15.06 -7.70
C ALA A 182 -9.10 16.33 -7.55
N ALA A 183 -7.99 16.38 -8.27
CA ALA A 183 -7.10 17.53 -8.31
C ALA A 183 -6.63 17.77 -9.75
N GLU A 184 -6.38 19.05 -10.04
CA GLU A 184 -5.80 19.48 -11.31
C GLU A 184 -4.47 20.17 -11.09
N LEU A 185 -3.54 19.95 -12.01
CA LEU A 185 -2.22 20.55 -12.02
C LEU A 185 -1.92 21.07 -13.41
N GLU A 186 -1.67 22.37 -13.50
CA GLU A 186 -1.07 22.95 -14.69
C GLU A 186 0.45 22.93 -14.59
N PHE A 187 1.12 22.45 -15.63
CA PHE A 187 2.58 22.45 -15.70
C PHE A 187 3.06 22.65 -17.14
N ARG A 188 4.31 23.07 -17.25
CA ARG A 188 5.00 23.25 -18.53
C ARG A 188 6.15 22.26 -18.61
N TYR A 189 6.28 21.65 -19.78
CA TYR A 189 7.35 20.72 -20.13
C TYR A 189 8.23 21.35 -21.22
N ASP A 190 9.54 21.43 -20.98
CA ASP A 190 10.51 22.22 -21.77
C ASP A 190 11.50 21.38 -22.58
#